data_AF-A0A7S1F9V3-F1
#
_entry.id   AF-A0A7S1F9V3-F1
#
_cell.length_a   1.000
_cell.length_b   1.000
_cell.length_c   1.000
_cell.angle_alpha   90.00
_cell.angle_beta   90.00
_cell.angle_gamma   90.00
#
_symmetry.space_group_name_H-M   'P 1'
#
loop_
_entity.id
_entity.type
_entity.pdbx_description
1 polymer ?
#
loop_
_entity_poly.entity_id
_entity_poly.type
_entity_poly.pdbx_seq_one_letter_code
_entity_poly.pdbx_strand_id
1 'polypeptide(L)'
;AEVHDEVVSKCSALPVSDTRSQELGCPDACSVMNDMIFEASRTVELERFCFYHCQPSEDSVAMVKALEQYGSDGRVDTECIPSMGAAALMTRSDDGNGRDAQVPPAIRR
;
A
#
# COMPACT_ATOMS: atom_id res chain seq x y z
N ALA A 1 -12.61 15.78 -7.14
CA ALA A 1 -13.28 15.00 -8.19
C ALA A 1 -12.53 13.68 -8.28
N GLU A 2 -13.21 12.54 -8.15
CA GLU A 2 -12.59 11.23 -8.37
C GLU A 2 -12.29 11.10 -9.86
N VAL A 3 -11.04 11.30 -10.24
CA VAL A 3 -10.56 11.11 -11.61
C VAL A 3 -10.45 9.60 -11.83
N HIS A 4 -11.29 9.09 -12.72
CA HIS A 4 -11.26 7.69 -13.15
C HIS A 4 -10.09 7.48 -14.11
N ASP A 5 -8.86 7.50 -13.59
CA ASP A 5 -7.76 6.89 -14.32
C ASP A 5 -7.95 5.37 -14.35
N GLU A 6 -7.43 4.74 -15.39
CA GLU A 6 -7.53 3.30 -15.63
C GLU A 6 -6.82 2.54 -14.50
N VAL A 7 -7.59 2.09 -13.51
CA VAL A 7 -7.09 1.30 -12.38
C VAL A 7 -6.58 -0.04 -12.90
N VAL A 8 -5.29 -0.10 -13.24
CA VAL A 8 -4.61 -1.28 -13.79
C VAL A 8 -4.37 -2.38 -12.76
N SER A 9 -4.37 -2.04 -11.46
CA SER A 9 -4.12 -2.97 -10.36
C SER A 9 -5.15 -2.84 -9.24
N LYS A 10 -5.59 -3.97 -8.67
CA LYS A 10 -6.49 -4.00 -7.50
C LYS A 10 -6.00 -5.01 -6.46
N CYS A 11 -6.13 -4.65 -5.18
CA CYS A 11 -5.93 -5.51 -4.02
C CYS A 11 -7.30 -5.73 -3.38
N SER A 12 -7.77 -6.98 -3.34
CA SER A 12 -8.97 -7.35 -2.58
C SER A 12 -8.57 -8.25 -1.43
N ALA A 13 -8.61 -7.71 -0.20
CA ALA A 13 -8.54 -8.52 1.01
C ALA A 13 -9.90 -9.17 1.29
N LEU A 14 -9.91 -10.33 1.93
CA LEU A 14 -11.15 -10.90 2.46
C LEU A 14 -11.65 -10.04 3.64
N PRO A 15 -12.97 -9.86 3.80
CA PRO A 15 -13.50 -9.19 4.98
C PRO A 15 -13.07 -9.93 6.24
N VAL A 16 -12.64 -9.19 7.26
CA VAL A 16 -12.20 -9.74 8.57
C VAL A 16 -13.31 -10.53 9.28
N SER A 17 -14.58 -10.28 8.93
CA SER A 17 -15.75 -10.99 9.44
C SER A 17 -16.14 -12.23 8.62
N ASP A 18 -15.46 -12.51 7.51
CA ASP A 18 -15.73 -13.69 6.70
C ASP A 18 -15.14 -14.93 7.38
N THR A 19 -15.97 -15.74 8.01
CA THR A 19 -15.55 -16.94 8.75
C THR A 19 -14.79 -17.94 7.87
N ARG A 20 -15.00 -17.90 6.55
CA ARG A 20 -14.27 -18.75 5.60
C ARG A 20 -12.79 -18.42 5.55
N SER A 21 -12.40 -17.17 5.86
CA SER A 21 -10.99 -16.78 5.93
C SER A 21 -10.24 -17.56 7.02
N GLN A 22 -10.85 -17.72 8.19
CA GLN A 22 -10.28 -18.50 9.30
C GLN A 22 -10.34 -20.01 9.03
N GLU A 23 -11.44 -20.51 8.48
CA GLU A 23 -11.63 -21.93 8.16
C GLU A 23 -10.67 -22.44 7.08
N LEU A 24 -10.34 -21.60 6.09
CA LEU A 24 -9.44 -21.93 4.98
C LEU A 24 -7.99 -21.50 5.22
N GLY A 25 -7.69 -20.88 6.38
CA GLY A 25 -6.37 -20.34 6.68
C GLY A 25 -5.92 -19.29 5.66
N CYS A 26 -6.84 -18.48 5.15
CA CYS A 26 -6.52 -17.45 4.18
C CYS A 26 -5.56 -16.42 4.81
N PRO A 27 -4.48 -16.04 4.11
CA PRO A 27 -3.57 -15.01 4.60
C PRO A 27 -4.27 -13.64 4.63
N ASP A 28 -3.81 -12.71 5.48
CA ASP A 28 -4.19 -11.28 5.48
C ASP A 28 -3.69 -10.51 4.23
N ALA A 29 -3.46 -11.24 3.14
CA ALA A 29 -2.94 -10.77 1.87
C ALA A 29 -4.06 -10.73 0.83
N CYS A 30 -4.05 -9.71 -0.02
CA CYS A 30 -4.89 -9.68 -1.19
C CYS A 30 -4.28 -10.50 -2.32
N SER A 31 -5.13 -10.92 -3.26
CA SER A 31 -4.66 -11.27 -4.61
C SER A 31 -4.42 -10.00 -5.44
N VAL A 32 -3.35 -10.01 -6.23
CA VAL A 32 -2.97 -8.93 -7.14
C VAL A 32 -2.92 -9.49 -8.57
N MET A 33 -3.46 -8.74 -9.53
CA MET A 33 -3.47 -9.12 -10.94
C MET A 33 -2.93 -7.99 -11.80
N ASN A 34 -2.13 -8.35 -12.82
CA ASN A 34 -1.58 -7.44 -13.84
C ASN A 34 -0.78 -6.26 -13.28
N ASP A 35 0.02 -6.53 -12.25
CA ASP A 35 0.70 -5.50 -11.49
C ASP A 35 2.20 -5.44 -11.82
N MET A 36 2.66 -4.28 -12.26
CA MET A 36 4.06 -4.05 -12.65
C MET A 36 4.99 -3.82 -11.44
N ILE A 37 4.44 -3.56 -10.26
CA ILE A 37 5.19 -3.37 -9.03
C ILE A 37 5.47 -4.72 -8.37
N PHE A 38 4.49 -5.64 -8.37
CA PHE A 38 4.57 -6.98 -7.78
C PHE A 38 4.57 -8.11 -8.82
N GLU A 39 5.48 -8.06 -9.80
CA GLU A 39 5.49 -9.02 -10.91
C GLU A 39 5.70 -10.48 -10.48
N ALA A 40 6.42 -10.72 -9.37
CA ALA A 40 6.78 -12.06 -8.92
C ALA A 40 5.75 -12.66 -7.95
N SER A 41 4.75 -11.88 -7.52
CA SER A 41 3.75 -12.35 -6.56
C SER A 41 2.32 -12.14 -7.04
N ARG A 42 1.50 -13.16 -6.80
CA ARG A 42 0.05 -13.09 -7.00
C ARG A 42 -0.69 -12.68 -5.73
N THR A 43 0.02 -12.59 -4.61
CA THR A 43 -0.54 -12.24 -3.30
C THR A 43 0.38 -11.31 -2.53
N VAL A 44 -0.16 -10.23 -2.00
CA VAL A 44 0.60 -9.25 -1.20
C VAL A 44 -0.22 -8.79 -0.01
N GLU A 45 0.43 -8.48 1.10
CA GLU A 45 -0.22 -7.85 2.25
C GLU A 45 -0.79 -6.49 1.85
N LEU A 46 -2.01 -6.17 2.32
CA LEU A 46 -2.72 -4.95 1.94
C LEU A 46 -1.90 -3.68 2.25
N GLU A 47 -1.27 -3.63 3.42
CA GLU A 47 -0.44 -2.48 3.81
C GLU A 47 0.74 -2.28 2.85
N ARG A 48 1.32 -3.37 2.35
CA ARG A 48 2.42 -3.33 1.38
C ARG A 48 1.93 -2.96 -0.01
N PHE A 49 0.78 -3.46 -0.42
CA PHE A 49 0.15 -2.99 -1.66
C PHE A 49 0.00 -1.47 -1.65
N CYS A 50 -0.61 -0.94 -0.58
CA CYS A 50 -0.81 0.50 -0.42
C CYS A 50 0.53 1.25 -0.42
N PHE A 51 1.54 0.77 0.32
CA PHE A 51 2.84 1.43 0.41
C PHE A 51 3.50 1.62 -0.96
N TYR A 52 3.54 0.57 -1.79
CA TYR A 52 4.24 0.64 -3.07
C TYR A 52 3.44 1.36 -4.18
N HIS A 53 2.10 1.28 -4.13
CA HIS A 53 1.22 1.95 -5.11
C HIS A 53 0.93 3.41 -4.79
N CYS A 54 1.34 3.89 -3.62
CA CYS A 54 1.03 5.22 -3.14
C CYS A 54 2.27 6.10 -3.08
N GLN A 55 2.29 7.17 -3.86
CA GLN A 55 3.22 8.27 -3.68
C GLN A 55 2.54 9.39 -2.88
N PRO A 56 3.14 9.88 -1.79
CA PRO A 56 2.58 11.02 -1.08
C PRO A 56 2.57 12.26 -1.98
N SER A 57 1.48 13.03 -1.94
CA SER A 57 1.35 14.30 -2.67
C SER A 57 2.27 15.41 -2.16
N GLU A 58 2.80 15.25 -0.95
CA GLU A 58 3.62 16.24 -0.25
C GLU A 58 4.77 15.54 0.49
N ASP A 59 5.93 16.20 0.55
CA ASP A 59 7.14 15.66 1.20
C ASP A 59 7.17 15.83 2.72
N SER A 60 6.18 16.53 3.29
CA SER A 60 6.09 16.80 4.72
C SER A 60 5.75 15.52 5.49
N VAL A 61 6.56 15.20 6.50
CA VAL A 61 6.29 14.08 7.40
C VAL A 61 5.10 14.39 8.32
N ALA A 62 4.39 13.34 8.74
CA ALA A 62 3.20 13.46 9.59
C ALA A 62 3.44 14.27 10.87
N MET A 63 4.64 14.18 11.45
CA MET A 63 5.02 14.96 12.65
C MET A 63 5.07 16.47 12.38
N VAL A 64 5.55 16.91 11.21
CA VAL A 64 5.57 18.33 10.83
C VAL A 64 4.14 18.83 10.66
N LYS A 65 3.30 18.05 9.95
CA LYS A 65 1.87 18.36 9.80
C LYS A 65 1.13 18.46 11.13
N ALA A 66 1.40 17.54 12.05
CA ALA A 66 0.78 17.54 13.38
C ALA A 66 1.17 18.77 14.22
N LEU A 67 2.38 19.28 14.06
CA LEU A 67 2.83 20.51 14.73
C LEU A 67 2.23 21.77 14.08
N GLU A 68 2.13 21.80 12.76
CA GLU A 68 1.55 22.93 12.01
C GLU A 68 0.03 23.03 12.15
N GLN A 69 -0.66 21.89 12.28
CA GLN A 69 -2.11 21.81 12.47
C GLN A 69 -2.52 21.79 13.95
N TYR A 70 -1.60 22.04 14.88
CA TYR A 70 -1.90 21.99 16.32
C TYR A 70 -3.02 22.98 16.69
N GLY A 71 -4.21 22.43 17.03
CA GLY A 71 -5.42 23.21 17.34
C GLY A 71 -6.44 23.35 16.21
N SER A 72 -6.23 22.70 15.06
CA SER A 72 -7.17 22.60 13.95
C SER A 72 -7.70 21.16 13.83
N ASP A 73 -8.95 20.98 13.39
CA ASP A 73 -9.55 19.67 13.07
C ASP A 73 -9.07 19.13 11.70
N GLY A 74 -7.90 19.59 11.26
CA GLY A 74 -7.29 19.24 9.99
C GLY A 74 -6.72 17.83 10.03
N ARG A 75 -6.91 17.08 8.95
CA ARG A 75 -6.26 15.78 8.79
C ARG A 75 -4.76 15.98 8.56
N VAL A 76 -3.95 15.27 9.35
CA VAL A 76 -2.49 15.15 9.15
C VAL A 76 -2.13 14.18 8.04
N ASP A 77 -3.13 13.55 7.43
CA ASP A 77 -2.97 12.62 6.32
C ASP A 77 -2.44 13.37 5.09
N THR A 78 -1.52 12.73 4.36
CA THR A 78 -1.07 13.19 3.05
C THR A 78 -1.89 12.47 1.99
N GLU A 79 -2.31 13.20 0.96
CA GLU A 79 -3.06 12.61 -0.15
C GLU A 79 -2.18 11.59 -0.89
N CYS A 80 -2.79 10.47 -1.25
CA CYS A 80 -2.15 9.39 -1.95
C CYS A 80 -2.30 9.58 -3.46
N ILE A 81 -1.19 9.80 -4.17
CA ILE A 81 -1.17 9.84 -5.62
C ILE A 81 -0.80 8.45 -6.14
N PRO A 82 -1.63 7.80 -6.98
CA PRO A 82 -1.33 6.49 -7.52
C PRO A 82 -0.02 6.49 -8.34
N SER A 83 0.89 5.58 -8.00
CA SER A 83 2.11 5.35 -8.77
C SER A 83 1.79 4.59 -10.06
N MET A 84 1.62 5.31 -11.18
CA MET A 84 1.33 4.70 -12.49
C MET A 84 2.48 4.85 -13.49
N GLY A 85 2.50 3.98 -14.51
CA GLY A 85 3.42 4.07 -15.65
C GLY A 85 4.90 4.06 -15.24
N ALA A 86 5.65 5.09 -15.63
CA ALA A 86 7.08 5.19 -15.31
C ALA A 86 7.36 5.32 -13.80
N ALA A 87 6.43 5.90 -13.02
CA ALA A 87 6.55 5.98 -11.57
C ALA A 87 6.45 4.59 -10.92
N ALA A 88 5.55 3.73 -11.43
CA ALA A 88 5.43 2.34 -10.99
C ALA A 88 6.72 1.53 -11.19
N LEU A 89 7.48 1.82 -12.27
CA LEU A 89 8.77 1.17 -12.51
C LEU A 89 9.83 1.60 -11.49
N MET A 90 9.75 2.83 -10.97
CA MET A 90 10.64 3.33 -9.92
C MET A 90 10.22 2.85 -8.52
N THR A 91 8.95 2.53 -8.33
CA THR A 91 8.42 1.91 -7.10
C THR A 91 8.35 0.39 -7.21
N ARG A 92 9.01 -0.23 -8.18
CA ARG A 92 8.99 -1.69 -8.31
C ARG A 92 9.61 -2.35 -7.08
N SER A 93 8.95 -3.39 -6.57
CA SER A 93 9.52 -4.17 -5.49
C SER A 93 10.72 -4.97 -6.01
N ASP A 94 11.91 -4.76 -5.42
CA ASP A 94 13.16 -5.39 -5.85
C ASP A 94 13.09 -6.93 -5.85
N ASP A 95 12.35 -7.50 -4.89
CA ASP A 95 12.14 -8.93 -4.76
C ASP A 95 10.84 -9.42 -5.44
N GLY A 96 10.10 -8.48 -6.04
CA GLY A 96 8.87 -8.68 -6.79
C GLY A 96 7.67 -9.13 -5.97
N ASN A 97 7.78 -9.22 -4.64
CA ASN A 97 6.68 -9.65 -3.77
C ASN A 97 6.36 -8.66 -2.64
N GLY A 98 7.08 -7.54 -2.57
CA GLY A 98 6.86 -6.51 -1.57
C GLY A 98 7.53 -6.80 -0.24
N ARG A 99 8.26 -7.92 -0.09
CA ARG A 99 9.12 -8.12 1.07
C ARG A 99 10.38 -7.34 0.84
N ASP A 100 10.41 -6.12 1.36
CA ASP A 100 11.59 -5.26 1.34
C ASP A 100 12.81 -6.07 1.80
N ALA A 101 13.57 -6.66 0.87
CA ALA A 101 14.56 -7.69 1.17
C ALA A 101 15.74 -7.12 1.97
N GLN A 102 15.82 -5.79 2.01
CA GLN A 102 16.77 -4.98 2.74
C GLN A 102 16.26 -4.54 4.12
N VAL A 103 14.97 -4.70 4.44
CA VAL A 103 14.41 -4.31 5.74
C VAL A 103 14.53 -5.51 6.69
N PRO A 104 15.37 -5.43 7.75
CA PRO A 104 15.49 -6.50 8.72
C PRO A 104 14.12 -6.75 9.39
N PRO A 105 13.83 -8.00 9.80
CA PRO A 105 12.55 -8.34 10.41
C PRO A 105 12.29 -7.45 11.63
N ALA A 106 11.08 -6.88 11.69
CA ALA A 106 10.68 -6.03 12.82
C ALA A 106 10.77 -6.83 14.12
N ILE A 107 11.69 -6.43 15.01
CA ILE A 107 11.81 -7.02 16.34
C ILE A 107 10.60 -6.55 17.13
N ARG A 108 9.57 -7.40 17.26
CA ARG A 108 8.49 -7.17 18.22
C ARG A 108 9.08 -7.28 19.63
N ARG A 109 9.14 -6.16 20.35
CA ARG A 109 9.43 -6.13 21.80
C ARG A 109 8.15 -6.35 22.58
#